data_AF-L1IJJ5-F1
#
_entry.id   AF-L1IJJ5-F1
#
_cell.length_a   1.000
_cell.length_b   1.000
_cell.length_c   1.000
_cell.angle_alpha   90.00
_cell.angle_beta   90.00
_cell.angle_gamma   90.00
#
_symmetry.space_group_name_H-M   'P 1'
#
loop_
_entity.id
_entity.type
_entity.pdbx_description
1 polymer ?
#
loop_
_entity_poly.entity_id
_entity_poly.type
_entity_poly.pdbx_seq_one_letter_code
_entity_poly.pdbx_strand_id
1 'polypeptide(L)'
;MQIFRKAPRRSFSDEIKSIPKQDNRNQGPMGSGVKPYEVPAPKQDMPPAGGFPPINTKRNVGKDLAIPSIFIFGTVAVGMMWGMNRLGQGNKQRRALKREKLDMRAALSPFLQAEEDIDYVMREDQKLKWEAEVMKDVPGWVVGENVYHGKRWAPPLFNDVH
;
A
#
# COMPACT_ATOMS: atom_id res chain seq x y z
N MET A 1 -49.77 1.64 84.18
CA MET A 1 -49.55 0.34 83.53
C MET A 1 -48.06 0.17 83.28
N GLN A 2 -47.46 -0.78 84.01
CA GLN A 2 -46.31 -1.65 83.70
C GLN A 2 -45.21 -1.04 82.81
N ILE A 3 -44.09 -0.58 83.36
CA ILE A 3 -42.95 -1.41 83.82
C ILE A 3 -42.59 -2.52 82.82
N PHE A 4 -41.69 -2.19 81.90
CA PHE A 4 -40.63 -3.10 81.47
C PHE A 4 -39.39 -2.23 81.23
N ARG A 5 -38.63 -1.94 82.30
CA ARG A 5 -37.27 -1.41 82.13
C ARG A 5 -36.45 -2.54 81.55
N LYS A 6 -36.20 -2.49 80.25
CA LYS A 6 -35.32 -3.41 79.53
C LYS A 6 -33.98 -3.43 80.27
N ALA A 7 -33.68 -4.52 80.97
CA ALA A 7 -32.36 -4.71 81.57
C ALA A 7 -31.34 -4.64 80.43
N PRO A 8 -30.26 -3.84 80.54
CA PRO A 8 -29.27 -3.79 79.48
C PRO A 8 -28.68 -5.20 79.34
N ARG A 9 -28.81 -5.79 78.14
CA ARG A 9 -28.06 -7.01 77.80
C ARG A 9 -26.59 -6.62 77.87
N ARG A 10 -25.88 -7.07 78.90
CA ARG A 10 -24.41 -6.99 78.92
C ARG A 10 -23.93 -7.81 77.73
N SER A 11 -23.30 -7.16 76.76
CA SER A 11 -22.67 -7.89 75.67
C SER A 11 -21.44 -8.59 76.25
N PHE A 12 -21.12 -9.79 75.79
CA PHE A 12 -19.95 -10.53 76.27
C PHE A 12 -18.64 -9.74 76.08
N SER A 13 -18.62 -8.81 75.11
CA SER A 13 -17.54 -7.85 74.92
C SER A 13 -17.40 -6.81 76.03
N ASP A 14 -18.45 -6.55 76.83
CA ASP A 14 -18.41 -5.56 77.91
C ASP A 14 -17.69 -6.11 79.17
N GLU A 15 -17.57 -7.43 79.32
CA GLU A 15 -16.93 -8.08 80.48
C GLU A 15 -15.48 -8.50 80.24
N ILE A 16 -15.01 -8.53 78.99
CA ILE A 16 -13.59 -8.76 78.69
C ILE A 16 -12.85 -7.46 78.97
N LYS A 17 -12.40 -7.28 80.21
CA LYS A 17 -11.38 -6.28 80.53
C LYS A 17 -10.21 -6.53 79.59
N SER A 18 -9.98 -5.59 78.68
CA SER A 18 -8.85 -5.63 77.76
C SER A 18 -7.59 -5.92 78.57
N ILE A 19 -6.91 -7.01 78.25
CA ILE A 19 -5.59 -7.29 78.83
C ILE A 19 -4.74 -6.05 78.54
N PRO A 20 -4.19 -5.37 79.57
CA PRO A 20 -3.41 -4.17 79.33
C PRO A 20 -2.27 -4.56 78.40
N LYS A 21 -2.16 -3.88 77.26
CA LYS A 21 -1.05 -4.09 76.33
C LYS A 21 0.22 -3.75 77.09
N GLN A 22 0.97 -4.77 77.51
CA GLN A 22 2.20 -4.58 78.25
C GLN A 22 3.19 -3.84 77.34
N ASP A 23 3.42 -2.57 77.67
CA ASP A 23 4.46 -1.79 77.03
C ASP A 23 5.79 -2.18 77.67
N ASN A 24 6.50 -3.10 77.02
CA ASN A 24 7.78 -3.59 77.50
C ASN A 24 8.91 -2.57 77.27
N ARG A 25 8.66 -1.44 76.61
CA ARG A 25 9.69 -0.42 76.31
C ARG A 25 10.34 0.19 77.56
N ASN A 26 9.68 0.11 78.72
CA ASN A 26 10.15 0.71 79.98
C ASN A 26 10.50 -0.32 81.09
N GLN A 27 10.69 -1.60 80.78
CA GLN A 27 10.89 -2.67 81.76
C GLN A 27 12.35 -3.15 81.83
N GLY A 28 13.16 -2.71 82.80
CA GLY A 28 14.54 -3.18 82.98
C GLY A 28 14.66 -4.69 83.25
N PRO A 29 15.88 -5.27 83.19
CA PRO A 29 16.08 -6.71 83.39
C PRO A 29 15.56 -7.16 84.77
N MET A 30 14.83 -8.27 84.78
CA MET A 30 14.10 -8.78 85.95
C MET A 30 15.01 -8.86 87.19
N GLY A 31 14.65 -8.13 88.24
CA GLY A 31 15.32 -8.15 89.55
C GLY A 31 16.23 -6.95 89.87
N SER A 32 16.51 -6.06 88.91
CA SER A 32 17.22 -4.81 89.18
C SER A 32 16.24 -3.63 89.08
N GLY A 33 16.09 -2.84 90.16
CA GLY A 33 15.11 -1.75 90.27
C GLY A 33 15.35 -0.52 89.39
N VAL A 34 16.04 -0.67 88.26
CA VAL A 34 16.41 0.40 87.33
C VAL A 34 15.51 0.31 86.10
N LYS A 35 14.76 1.38 85.79
CA LYS A 35 14.03 1.56 84.54
C LYS A 35 14.60 2.76 83.78
N PRO A 36 14.65 2.77 82.42
CA PRO A 36 14.43 1.68 81.46
C PRO A 36 15.72 1.26 80.71
N TYR A 37 15.70 0.10 80.02
CA TYR A 37 16.74 -0.31 79.07
C TYR A 37 16.55 0.45 77.75
N GLU A 38 17.62 0.90 77.11
CA GLU A 38 17.54 1.55 75.81
C GLU A 38 17.27 0.51 74.71
N VAL A 39 16.03 0.48 74.20
CA VAL A 39 15.70 -0.35 73.04
C VAL A 39 16.34 0.30 71.80
N PRO A 40 17.22 -0.37 71.03
CA PRO A 40 17.74 0.22 69.82
C PRO A 40 16.59 0.50 68.85
N ALA A 41 16.58 1.71 68.28
CA ALA A 41 15.49 2.16 67.42
C ALA A 41 15.26 1.19 66.25
N PRO A 42 14.01 0.81 65.93
CA PRO A 42 13.74 -0.09 64.81
C PRO A 42 14.20 0.56 63.51
N LYS A 43 15.08 -0.13 62.77
CA LYS A 43 15.56 0.32 61.47
C LYS A 43 14.48 0.08 60.43
N GLN A 44 13.59 1.06 60.27
CA GLN A 44 12.53 1.04 59.26
C GLN A 44 13.15 1.28 57.87
N ASP A 45 12.70 0.49 56.87
CA ASP A 45 13.07 0.75 55.49
C ASP A 45 12.41 2.05 55.04
N MET A 46 13.24 3.03 54.68
CA MET A 46 12.83 4.39 54.36
C MET A 46 13.56 4.82 53.10
N PRO A 47 12.94 5.69 52.26
CA PRO A 47 13.67 6.29 51.16
C PRO A 47 14.93 6.99 51.71
N PRO A 48 16.02 7.04 50.94
CA PRO A 48 17.21 7.77 51.35
C PRO A 48 16.82 9.21 51.69
N ALA A 49 17.57 9.86 52.59
CA ALA A 49 17.23 11.20 53.09
C ALA A 49 17.07 12.27 51.97
N GLY A 50 17.57 12.00 50.75
CA GLY A 50 17.42 12.83 49.56
C GLY A 50 16.40 12.36 48.50
N GLY A 51 15.64 11.28 48.76
CA GLY A 51 14.66 10.73 47.83
C GLY A 51 15.25 9.93 46.65
N PHE A 52 14.38 9.37 45.81
CA PHE A 52 14.78 8.67 44.57
C PHE A 52 15.00 9.66 43.42
N PRO A 53 15.87 9.33 42.43
CA PRO A 53 16.03 10.18 41.26
C PRO A 53 14.71 10.33 40.50
N PRO A 54 14.47 11.50 39.88
CA PRO A 54 13.24 11.74 39.14
C PRO A 54 13.15 10.80 37.94
N ILE A 55 12.04 10.07 37.84
CA ILE A 55 11.73 9.22 36.70
C ILE A 55 11.03 10.08 35.64
N ASN A 56 11.55 10.07 34.42
CA ASN A 56 10.90 10.73 33.29
C ASN A 56 9.70 9.92 32.81
N THR A 57 8.51 10.22 33.31
CA THR A 57 7.25 9.58 32.89
C THR A 57 6.74 10.10 31.53
N LYS A 58 7.34 11.16 30.98
CA LYS A 58 6.94 11.78 29.71
C LYS A 58 7.45 10.98 28.51
N ARG A 59 6.66 10.92 27.43
CA ARG A 59 7.06 10.33 26.16
C ARG A 59 8.20 11.13 25.52
N ASN A 60 9.33 10.49 25.27
CA ASN A 60 10.44 11.06 24.52
C ASN A 60 10.36 10.61 23.05
N VAL A 61 9.95 11.50 22.14
CA VAL A 61 10.02 11.27 20.68
C VAL A 61 11.14 12.12 20.11
N GLY A 62 12.12 11.48 19.46
CA GLY A 62 13.21 12.17 18.80
C GLY A 62 12.67 12.98 17.61
N LYS A 63 12.71 14.31 17.70
CA LYS A 63 12.30 15.22 16.62
C LYS A 63 13.44 15.51 15.64
N ASP A 64 14.66 15.13 16.00
CA ASP A 64 15.89 15.48 15.28
C ASP A 64 16.11 14.64 14.01
N LEU A 65 15.35 13.55 13.85
CA LEU A 65 15.38 12.65 12.68
C LEU A 65 14.34 13.03 11.61
N ALA A 66 13.54 14.08 11.82
CA ALA A 66 12.51 14.48 10.87
C ALA A 66 13.11 15.35 9.75
N ILE A 67 13.16 14.81 8.53
CA ILE A 67 13.52 15.60 7.34
C ILE A 67 12.40 16.64 7.13
N PRO A 68 12.72 17.94 6.99
CA PRO A 68 11.70 18.94 6.78
C PRO A 68 11.00 18.70 5.43
N SER A 69 9.68 18.86 5.40
CA SER A 69 8.86 18.57 4.21
C SER A 69 9.36 19.27 2.94
N ILE A 70 9.87 20.49 3.07
CA ILE A 70 10.38 21.28 1.94
C ILE A 70 11.58 20.61 1.25
N PHE A 71 12.42 19.88 1.99
CA PHE A 71 13.54 19.14 1.39
C PHE A 71 13.04 17.92 0.63
N ILE A 72 12.03 17.21 1.16
CA ILE A 72 11.41 16.07 0.47
C ILE A 72 10.75 16.56 -0.83
N PHE A 73 9.94 17.61 -0.77
CA PHE A 73 9.31 18.17 -1.98
C PHE A 73 10.34 18.73 -2.96
N GLY A 74 11.35 19.44 -2.49
CA GLY A 74 12.40 20.01 -3.33
C GLY A 74 13.19 18.93 -4.08
N THR A 75 13.62 17.88 -3.36
CA THR A 75 14.36 16.76 -3.96
C THR A 75 13.53 15.99 -4.99
N VAL A 76 12.27 15.68 -4.68
CA VAL A 76 11.36 15.02 -5.63
C VAL A 76 11.11 15.90 -6.85
N ALA A 77 10.87 17.20 -6.66
CA ALA A 77 10.62 18.13 -7.77
C ALA A 77 11.81 18.22 -8.72
N VAL A 78 13.04 18.33 -8.18
CA VAL A 78 14.27 18.36 -8.99
C VAL A 78 14.48 17.03 -9.72
N GLY A 79 14.28 15.90 -9.04
CA GLY A 79 14.37 14.57 -9.64
C GLY A 79 13.38 14.39 -10.80
N MET A 80 12.13 14.84 -10.62
CA MET A 80 11.09 14.76 -11.64
C MET A 80 11.39 15.69 -12.82
N MET A 81 11.84 16.91 -12.57
CA MET A 81 12.23 17.86 -13.63
C MET A 81 13.35 17.29 -14.50
N TRP A 82 14.38 16.70 -13.88
CA TRP A 82 15.48 16.08 -14.61
C TRP A 82 15.03 14.83 -15.39
N GLY A 83 14.23 13.96 -14.76
CA GLY A 83 13.66 12.78 -15.39
C GLY A 83 12.82 13.12 -16.62
N MET A 84 11.96 14.13 -16.52
CA MET A 84 11.13 14.59 -17.64
C MET A 84 11.96 15.14 -18.80
N ASN A 85 13.04 15.88 -18.51
CA ASN A 85 13.95 16.36 -19.55
C ASN A 85 14.61 15.19 -20.30
N ARG A 86 15.11 14.17 -19.58
CA ARG A 86 15.70 12.96 -20.20
C ARG A 86 14.69 12.18 -21.03
N LEU A 87 13.47 12.01 -20.54
CA LEU A 87 12.37 11.39 -21.30
C LEU A 87 12.05 12.16 -22.57
N GLY A 88 12.00 13.50 -22.51
CA GLY A 88 11.80 14.36 -23.67
C GLY A 88 12.88 14.15 -24.75
N GLN A 89 14.15 14.07 -24.35
CA GLN A 89 15.26 13.79 -25.26
C GLN A 89 15.13 12.41 -25.90
N GLY A 90 14.84 11.37 -25.11
CA GLY A 90 14.61 10.02 -25.63
C GLY A 90 13.42 9.94 -26.59
N ASN A 91 12.34 10.66 -26.30
CA ASN A 91 11.17 10.73 -27.19
C ASN A 91 11.49 11.40 -28.52
N LYS A 92 12.34 12.43 -28.54
CA LYS A 92 12.82 13.04 -29.80
C LYS A 92 13.60 12.04 -30.65
N GLN A 93 14.52 11.28 -30.05
CA GLN A 93 15.27 10.24 -30.75
C GLN A 93 14.36 9.13 -31.29
N ARG A 94 13.41 8.63 -30.48
CA ARG A 94 12.43 7.63 -30.91
C ARG A 94 11.57 8.12 -32.07
N ARG A 95 11.19 9.40 -32.09
CA ARG A 95 10.46 10.01 -33.21
C ARG A 95 11.31 10.08 -34.47
N ALA A 96 12.59 10.43 -34.35
CA ALA A 96 13.52 10.44 -35.48
C ALA A 96 13.66 9.04 -36.10
N LEU A 97 13.88 8.01 -35.28
CA LEU A 97 13.97 6.62 -35.76
C LEU A 97 12.67 6.12 -36.40
N LYS A 98 11.51 6.48 -35.83
CA LYS A 98 10.21 6.15 -36.44
C LYS A 98 10.02 6.85 -37.78
N ARG A 99 10.48 8.10 -37.90
CA ARG A 99 10.43 8.85 -39.16
C ARG A 99 11.30 8.20 -40.21
N GLU A 100 12.54 7.87 -39.88
CA GLU A 100 13.45 7.14 -40.77
C GLU A 100 12.82 5.82 -41.25
N LYS A 101 12.22 5.04 -40.34
CA LYS A 101 11.51 3.80 -40.71
C LYS A 101 10.34 4.05 -41.67
N LEU A 102 9.58 5.12 -41.48
CA LEU A 102 8.47 5.48 -42.37
C LEU A 102 8.98 5.95 -43.73
N ASP A 103 10.06 6.73 -43.76
CA ASP A 103 10.67 7.21 -44.99
C ASP A 103 11.21 6.02 -45.82
N MET A 104 11.86 5.04 -45.18
CA MET A 104 12.28 3.80 -45.84
C MET A 104 11.10 2.99 -46.39
N ARG A 105 10.00 2.91 -45.64
CA ARG A 105 8.78 2.23 -46.11
C ARG A 105 8.15 2.94 -47.29
N ALA A 106 8.09 4.28 -47.26
CA ALA A 106 7.56 5.07 -48.36
C ALA A 106 8.40 4.88 -49.63
N ALA A 107 9.72 4.76 -49.49
CA ALA A 107 10.61 4.47 -50.62
C ALA A 107 10.41 3.06 -51.22
N LEU A 108 10.12 2.05 -50.40
CA LEU A 108 9.91 0.66 -50.85
C LEU A 108 8.47 0.36 -51.31
N SER A 109 7.48 1.07 -50.76
CA SER A 109 6.06 0.89 -51.05
C SER A 109 5.72 0.80 -52.55
N PRO A 110 6.24 1.66 -53.45
CA PRO A 110 5.87 1.57 -54.86
C PRO A 110 6.39 0.31 -55.55
N PHE A 111 7.52 -0.25 -55.12
CA PHE A 111 8.05 -1.49 -55.69
C PHE A 111 7.21 -2.69 -55.26
N LEU A 112 6.89 -2.77 -53.96
CA LEU A 112 6.04 -3.82 -53.43
C LEU A 112 4.62 -3.76 -54.02
N GLN A 113 4.08 -2.55 -54.19
CA GLN A 113 2.78 -2.38 -54.84
C GLN A 113 2.81 -2.84 -56.30
N ALA A 114 3.87 -2.52 -57.04
CA ALA A 114 3.99 -2.96 -58.42
C ALA A 114 4.11 -4.49 -58.55
N GLU A 115 4.85 -5.14 -57.65
CA GLU A 115 4.92 -6.61 -57.57
C GLU A 115 3.55 -7.21 -57.26
N GLU A 116 2.83 -6.67 -56.28
CA GLU A 116 1.48 -7.10 -55.91
C GLU A 116 0.47 -6.90 -57.05
N ASP A 117 0.52 -5.76 -57.75
CA ASP A 117 -0.35 -5.46 -58.89
C ASP A 117 -0.13 -6.46 -60.05
N ILE A 118 1.12 -6.84 -60.34
CA ILE A 118 1.44 -7.87 -61.36
C ILE A 118 0.84 -9.22 -60.96
N ASP A 119 1.10 -9.63 -59.73
CA ASP A 119 0.59 -10.86 -59.14
C ASP A 119 -0.95 -10.91 -59.16
N TYR A 120 -1.58 -9.78 -58.87
CA TYR A 120 -3.03 -9.62 -58.88
C TYR A 120 -3.62 -9.88 -60.28
N VAL A 121 -3.07 -9.23 -61.31
CA VAL A 121 -3.53 -9.39 -62.70
C VAL A 121 -3.38 -10.84 -63.16
N MET A 122 -2.28 -11.50 -62.78
CA MET A 122 -2.09 -12.92 -63.09
C MET A 122 -3.14 -13.82 -62.45
N ARG A 123 -3.47 -13.60 -61.18
CA ARG A 123 -4.52 -14.37 -60.47
C ARG A 123 -5.91 -14.08 -61.04
N GLU A 124 -6.19 -12.83 -61.37
CA GLU A 124 -7.46 -12.43 -61.98
C GLU A 124 -7.67 -13.11 -63.34
N ASP A 125 -6.65 -13.16 -64.20
CA ASP A 125 -6.72 -13.85 -65.50
C ASP A 125 -6.97 -15.36 -65.33
N GLN A 126 -6.31 -16.02 -64.35
CA GLN A 126 -6.56 -17.42 -64.03
C GLN A 126 -8.00 -17.65 -63.54
N LYS A 127 -8.50 -16.78 -62.68
CA LYS A 127 -9.87 -16.84 -62.16
C LYS A 127 -10.90 -16.67 -63.27
N LEU A 128 -10.71 -15.72 -64.18
CA LEU A 128 -11.61 -15.49 -65.32
C LEU A 128 -11.65 -16.70 -66.26
N LYS A 129 -10.50 -17.34 -66.51
CA LYS A 129 -10.44 -18.59 -67.30
C LYS A 129 -11.18 -19.73 -66.61
N TRP A 130 -10.98 -19.88 -65.30
CA TRP A 130 -11.68 -20.88 -64.50
C TRP A 130 -13.20 -20.65 -64.49
N GLU A 131 -13.62 -19.40 -64.28
CA GLU A 131 -15.03 -19.00 -64.31
C GLU A 131 -15.67 -19.32 -65.68
N ALA A 132 -14.98 -19.00 -66.78
CA ALA A 132 -15.45 -19.32 -68.13
C ALA A 132 -15.62 -20.82 -68.36
N GLU A 133 -14.71 -21.64 -67.83
CA GLU A 133 -14.79 -23.11 -67.95
C GLU A 133 -15.94 -23.69 -67.12
N VAL A 134 -16.09 -23.25 -65.87
CA VAL A 134 -17.11 -23.77 -64.94
C VAL A 134 -18.51 -23.29 -65.30
N MET A 135 -18.67 -22.05 -65.78
CA MET A 135 -19.99 -21.44 -66.02
C MET A 135 -20.49 -21.56 -67.47
N LYS A 136 -19.79 -22.29 -68.34
CA LYS A 136 -20.14 -22.43 -69.77
C LYS A 136 -21.57 -22.94 -70.02
N ASP A 137 -22.11 -23.73 -69.11
CA ASP A 137 -23.41 -24.41 -69.26
C ASP A 137 -24.58 -23.61 -68.63
N VAL A 138 -24.30 -22.46 -67.98
CA VAL A 138 -25.32 -21.65 -67.28
C VAL A 138 -25.87 -20.56 -68.20
N PRO A 139 -27.18 -20.55 -68.50
CA PRO A 139 -27.76 -19.57 -69.42
C PRO A 139 -27.78 -18.16 -68.80
N GLY A 140 -27.30 -17.17 -69.56
CA GLY A 140 -27.31 -15.76 -69.15
C GLY A 140 -26.15 -15.33 -68.26
N TRP A 141 -25.17 -16.22 -68.00
CA TRP A 141 -23.96 -15.87 -67.26
C TRP A 141 -22.96 -15.12 -68.17
N VAL A 142 -22.45 -13.99 -67.69
CA VAL A 142 -21.41 -13.21 -68.37
C VAL A 142 -20.14 -13.26 -67.52
N VAL A 143 -19.10 -13.87 -68.07
CA VAL A 143 -17.80 -14.03 -67.37
C VAL A 143 -17.18 -12.65 -67.10
N GLY A 144 -16.74 -12.43 -65.85
CA GLY A 144 -16.08 -11.19 -65.46
C GLY A 144 -17.00 -9.97 -65.42
N GLU A 145 -18.31 -10.16 -65.36
CA GLU A 145 -19.25 -9.06 -65.16
C GLU A 145 -19.02 -8.38 -63.80
N ASN A 146 -18.96 -7.05 -63.79
CA ASN A 146 -18.80 -6.30 -62.56
C ASN A 146 -20.10 -6.36 -61.75
N VAL A 147 -20.01 -6.87 -60.52
CA VAL A 147 -21.14 -6.93 -59.57
C VAL A 147 -21.63 -5.52 -59.21
N TYR A 148 -20.75 -4.52 -59.27
CA TYR A 148 -21.09 -3.14 -58.95
C TYR A 148 -21.51 -2.37 -60.21
N HIS A 149 -22.57 -1.56 -60.10
CA HIS A 149 -23.07 -0.72 -61.19
C HIS A 149 -22.12 0.43 -61.61
N GLY A 150 -21.02 0.64 -60.87
CA GLY A 150 -20.03 1.69 -61.15
C GLY A 150 -18.94 1.23 -62.10
N LYS A 151 -18.37 2.17 -62.88
CA LYS A 151 -17.21 1.92 -63.75
C LYS A 151 -15.86 1.96 -63.02
N ARG A 152 -15.87 2.10 -61.69
CA ARG A 152 -14.65 2.15 -60.87
C ARG A 152 -14.25 0.74 -60.50
N TRP A 153 -12.95 0.46 -60.56
CA TRP A 153 -12.40 -0.77 -60.01
C TRP A 153 -12.62 -0.82 -58.50
N ALA A 154 -12.98 -1.99 -57.99
CA ALA A 154 -13.13 -2.27 -56.58
C ALA A 154 -12.27 -3.49 -56.22
N PRO A 155 -11.56 -3.47 -55.08
CA PRO A 155 -10.79 -4.62 -54.66
C PRO A 155 -11.73 -5.82 -54.42
N PRO A 156 -11.30 -7.04 -54.77
CA PRO A 156 -12.11 -8.23 -54.53
C PRO A 156 -12.25 -8.50 -53.03
N LEU A 157 -13.30 -9.22 -52.65
CA LEU A 157 -13.46 -9.65 -51.27
C LEU A 157 -12.40 -10.70 -50.94
N PHE A 158 -12.12 -10.89 -49.65
CA PHE A 158 -11.13 -11.88 -49.20
C PHE A 158 -11.33 -13.28 -49.79
N ASN A 159 -12.58 -13.71 -50.00
CA ASN A 159 -12.90 -15.03 -50.55
C ASN A 159 -12.75 -15.13 -52.08
N ASP A 160 -12.54 -14.01 -52.77
CA ASP A 160 -12.58 -13.93 -54.23
C ASP A 160 -11.19 -14.00 -54.87
N VAL A 161 -10.13 -14.00 -54.06
CA VAL A 161 -8.71 -13.90 -54.47
C VAL A 161 -7.91 -15.19 -54.19
N HIS A 162 -8.56 -16.22 -53.66
CA HIS A 162 -7.98 -17.52 -53.33
C HIS A 162 -8.32 -18.61 -54.33
#